data_AF-A0A923K1Z4-F1
#
_entry.id   AF-A0A923K1Z4-F1
#
_cell.length_a   1.000
_cell.length_b   1.000
_cell.length_c   1.000
_cell.angle_alpha   90.00
_cell.angle_beta   90.00
_cell.angle_gamma   90.00
#
_symmetry.space_group_name_H-M   'P 1'
#
loop_
_entity.id
_entity.type
_entity.pdbx_description
1 polymer ?
#
loop_
_entity_poly.entity_id
_entity_poly.type
_entity_poly.pdbx_seq_one_letter_code
_entity_poly.pdbx_strand_id
1 'polypeptide(L)'
;MTSVAVDLSGETTPGKAEEAKQAEGGEGSGEPGHINQLRDMIKQLQKQLAEEQKQLARIAAQEMDETSKLALITAKQASIATLSGQIQAATQQLLEALTKTGGSSAGGMIATQA
;
A
#
# COMPACT_ATOMS: atom_id res chain seq x y z
N MET A 1 -56.23 36.70 21.62
CA MET A 1 -55.54 35.42 21.39
C MET A 1 -55.42 35.26 19.89
N THR A 2 -54.26 35.62 19.35
CA THR A 2 -54.01 35.69 17.90
C THR A 2 -53.46 34.34 17.44
N SER A 3 -54.20 33.67 16.56
CA SER A 3 -53.78 32.43 15.91
C SER A 3 -52.61 32.70 14.97
N VAL A 4 -51.47 32.04 15.20
CA VAL A 4 -50.40 31.94 14.22
C VAL A 4 -50.69 30.74 13.34
N ALA A 5 -50.98 31.01 12.07
CA ALA A 5 -50.94 30.00 11.01
C ALA A 5 -49.47 29.75 10.66
N VAL A 6 -48.99 28.53 10.85
CA VAL A 6 -47.74 28.06 10.27
C VAL A 6 -48.11 27.27 9.03
N ASP A 7 -47.94 27.88 7.86
CA ASP A 7 -47.99 27.19 6.58
C ASP A 7 -46.70 26.37 6.45
N LEU A 8 -46.82 25.04 6.59
CA LEU A 8 -45.74 24.08 6.38
C LEU A 8 -46.03 23.27 5.10
N SER A 9 -46.25 23.96 3.98
CA SER A 9 -46.25 23.33 2.66
C SER A 9 -44.85 23.40 2.06
N GLY A 10 -43.99 22.50 2.51
CA GLY A 10 -42.69 22.22 1.91
C GLY A 10 -42.62 20.73 1.63
N GLU A 11 -42.88 20.38 0.38
CA GLU A 11 -42.92 19.02 -0.17
C GLU A 11 -41.77 18.13 0.29
N THR A 12 -42.12 16.98 0.88
CA THR A 12 -41.24 15.82 0.95
C THR A 12 -41.12 15.20 -0.43
N THR A 13 -40.14 15.66 -1.21
CA THR A 13 -39.57 14.88 -2.32
C THR A 13 -38.19 14.36 -1.91
N PRO A 14 -37.95 13.04 -1.81
CA PRO A 14 -36.61 12.50 -1.63
C PRO A 14 -35.91 12.54 -2.98
N GLY A 15 -35.39 13.70 -3.34
CA GLY A 15 -34.77 13.98 -4.62
C GLY A 15 -33.37 14.54 -4.44
N LYS A 16 -32.40 13.63 -4.31
CA LYS A 16 -31.03 13.82 -4.84
C LYS A 16 -30.26 15.01 -4.26
N ALA A 17 -29.83 14.87 -3.01
CA ALA A 17 -28.75 15.68 -2.46
C ALA A 17 -27.46 15.47 -3.27
N GLU A 18 -26.99 16.59 -3.80
CA GLU A 18 -25.62 16.99 -4.11
C GLU A 18 -24.51 15.91 -4.04
N GLU A 19 -24.03 15.55 -5.23
CA GLU A 19 -22.69 15.93 -5.67
C GLU A 19 -21.53 15.77 -4.67
N ALA A 20 -21.35 14.56 -4.15
CA ALA A 20 -20.03 14.09 -3.72
C ALA A 20 -19.21 13.67 -4.96
N LYS A 21 -18.65 14.68 -5.63
CA LYS A 21 -17.68 14.51 -6.72
C LYS A 21 -16.32 14.12 -6.12
N GLN A 22 -15.67 13.15 -6.78
CA GLN A 22 -14.31 12.60 -6.57
C GLN A 22 -14.16 11.61 -5.40
N ALA A 23 -13.66 10.38 -5.58
CA ALA A 23 -12.66 9.94 -6.55
C ALA A 23 -12.92 8.49 -7.06
N GLU A 24 -12.94 8.38 -8.38
CA GLU A 24 -12.35 7.28 -9.16
C GLU A 24 -12.96 5.88 -9.01
N GLY A 25 -14.24 5.79 -9.38
CA GLY A 25 -14.69 4.66 -10.22
C GLY A 25 -14.05 4.79 -11.60
N GLY A 26 -12.79 4.35 -11.72
CA GLY A 26 -12.10 4.20 -12.99
C GLY A 26 -12.25 2.78 -13.48
N GLU A 27 -13.29 2.52 -14.27
CA GLU A 27 -13.29 1.42 -15.23
C GLU A 27 -12.23 1.73 -16.29
N GLY A 28 -10.98 1.37 -15.98
CA GLY A 28 -9.82 1.59 -16.83
C GLY A 28 -8.87 0.43 -16.65
N SER A 29 -8.59 -0.26 -17.75
CA SER A 29 -7.67 -1.38 -17.87
C SER A 29 -6.22 -0.95 -17.55
N GLY A 30 -5.93 -0.70 -16.28
CA GLY A 30 -4.66 -0.22 -15.76
C GLY A 30 -4.46 -0.69 -14.31
N GLU A 31 -3.25 -1.15 -14.01
CA GLU A 31 -2.88 -1.69 -12.69
C GLU A 31 -3.24 -0.68 -11.57
N PRO A 32 -3.94 -1.09 -10.50
CA PRO A 32 -4.36 -0.18 -9.43
C PRO A 32 -3.17 0.57 -8.81
N GLY A 33 -3.33 1.86 -8.52
CA GLY A 33 -2.26 2.73 -8.02
C GLY A 33 -1.55 2.20 -6.77
N HIS A 34 -2.25 1.49 -5.89
CA HIS A 34 -1.67 0.86 -4.70
C HIS A 34 -0.67 -0.28 -5.03
N ILE A 35 -0.87 -1.01 -6.14
CA ILE A 35 0.05 -2.07 -6.60
C ILE A 35 1.37 -1.45 -7.07
N ASN A 36 1.30 -0.34 -7.81
CA ASN A 36 2.49 0.42 -8.22
C ASN A 36 3.25 0.96 -7.00
N GLN A 37 2.54 1.49 -6.00
CA GLN A 37 3.15 1.96 -4.76
C GLN A 37 3.86 0.82 -4.00
N LEU A 38 3.24 -0.36 -3.89
CA LEU A 38 3.86 -1.53 -3.26
C LEU A 38 5.12 -1.98 -4.02
N ARG A 39 5.08 -1.99 -5.36
CA ARG A 39 6.24 -2.31 -6.20
C ARG A 39 7.39 -1.33 -5.97
N ASP A 40 7.11 -0.03 -5.92
CA ASP A 40 8.15 0.98 -5.72
C ASP A 40 8.74 0.93 -4.31
N MET A 41 7.92 0.68 -3.29
CA MET A 41 8.38 0.43 -1.93
C MET A 41 9.30 -0.80 -1.87
N ILE A 42 8.93 -1.91 -2.51
CA ILE A 42 9.78 -3.12 -2.58
C ILE A 42 11.12 -2.80 -3.25
N LYS A 43 11.12 -2.07 -4.38
CA LYS A 43 12.37 -1.67 -5.06
C LYS A 43 13.25 -0.81 -4.16
N GLN A 44 12.67 0.12 -3.40
CA GLN A 44 13.41 0.96 -2.46
C GLN A 44 14.04 0.12 -1.34
N LEU A 45 13.27 -0.79 -0.74
CA LEU A 45 13.77 -1.71 0.29
C LEU A 45 14.88 -2.63 -0.24
N GLN A 46 14.72 -3.18 -1.44
CA GLN A 46 15.76 -3.98 -2.10
C GLN A 46 17.05 -3.18 -2.34
N LYS A 47 16.94 -1.91 -2.74
CA LYS A 47 18.09 -1.02 -2.90
C LYS A 47 18.78 -0.76 -1.57
N GLN A 48 18.03 -0.52 -0.50
CA GLN A 48 18.58 -0.36 0.85
C GLN A 48 19.30 -1.63 1.31
N LEU A 49 18.71 -2.81 1.07
CA LEU A 49 19.32 -4.09 1.42
C LEU A 49 20.64 -4.32 0.69
N ALA A 50 20.71 -4.02 -0.61
CA ALA A 50 21.94 -4.13 -1.39
C ALA A 50 23.04 -3.18 -0.87
N GLU A 51 22.68 -1.96 -0.47
CA GLU A 51 23.63 -1.01 0.11
C GLU A 51 24.13 -1.47 1.49
N GLU A 52 23.26 -2.00 2.34
CA GLU A 52 23.64 -2.58 3.64
C GLU A 52 24.60 -3.77 3.46
N GLN A 53 24.34 -4.66 2.49
CA GLN A 53 25.24 -5.77 2.14
C GLN A 53 26.61 -5.26 1.65
N LYS A 54 26.63 -4.21 0.81
CA LYS A 54 27.87 -3.59 0.34
C LYS A 54 28.66 -2.94 1.48
N GLN A 55 27.97 -2.33 2.44
CA GLN A 55 28.61 -1.75 3.62
C GLN A 55 29.16 -2.83 4.55
N LEU A 56 28.43 -3.93 4.74
CA LEU A 56 28.90 -5.08 5.50
C LEU A 56 30.20 -5.64 4.91
N ALA A 57 30.27 -5.83 3.59
CA ALA A 57 31.48 -6.29 2.91
C ALA A 57 32.66 -5.30 3.09
N ARG A 58 32.38 -3.99 3.04
CA ARG A 58 33.39 -2.95 3.32
C ARG A 58 33.91 -3.02 4.75
N ILE A 59 33.02 -3.15 5.75
CA ILE A 59 33.39 -3.27 7.17
C ILE A 59 34.24 -4.51 7.41
N ALA A 60 33.89 -5.63 6.78
CA ALA A 60 34.65 -6.88 6.90
C ALA A 60 36.08 -6.73 6.37
N ALA A 61 36.26 -6.03 5.24
CA ALA A 61 37.55 -5.78 4.61
C ALA A 61 38.36 -4.64 5.23
N GLN A 62 37.73 -3.75 5.99
CA GLN A 62 38.38 -2.58 6.56
C GLN A 62 39.23 -2.94 7.79
N GLU A 63 40.39 -2.32 7.92
CA GLU A 63 41.22 -2.43 9.12
C GLU A 63 40.64 -1.54 10.23
N MET A 64 40.26 -2.17 11.33
CA MET A 64 39.67 -1.54 12.52
C MET A 64 39.80 -2.50 13.70
N ASP A 65 39.66 -1.97 14.91
CA ASP A 65 39.60 -2.77 16.14
C ASP A 65 38.53 -3.87 16.04
N GLU A 66 38.87 -5.07 16.52
CA GLU A 66 38.06 -6.28 16.36
C GLU A 66 36.71 -6.18 17.08
N THR A 67 36.67 -5.58 18.28
CA THR A 67 35.43 -5.37 19.03
C THR A 67 34.51 -4.41 18.29
N SER A 68 35.08 -3.32 17.78
CA SER A 68 34.34 -2.32 16.99
C SER A 68 33.83 -2.92 15.68
N LYS A 69 34.64 -3.75 15.01
CA LYS A 69 34.26 -4.47 13.80
C LYS A 69 33.07 -5.40 14.05
N LEU A 70 33.14 -6.21 15.10
CA LEU A 70 32.08 -7.15 15.47
C LEU A 70 30.78 -6.42 15.81
N ALA A 71 30.84 -5.31 16.54
CA ALA A 71 29.67 -4.49 16.84
C ALA A 71 29.01 -3.96 15.56
N LEU A 72 29.80 -3.43 14.62
CA LEU A 72 29.29 -2.94 13.34
C LEU A 72 28.71 -4.06 12.47
N ILE A 73 29.40 -5.21 12.37
CA ILE A 73 28.91 -6.38 11.64
C ILE A 73 27.56 -6.84 12.21
N THR A 74 27.45 -6.94 13.53
CA THR A 74 26.22 -7.36 14.21
C THR A 74 25.07 -6.39 13.92
N ALA A 75 25.34 -5.08 14.01
CA ALA A 75 24.35 -4.05 13.68
C ALA A 75 23.88 -4.17 12.22
N LYS A 76 24.81 -4.36 11.28
CA LYS A 76 24.51 -4.54 9.85
C LYS A 76 23.70 -5.82 9.60
N GLN A 77 24.04 -6.93 10.24
CA GLN A 77 23.28 -8.18 10.13
C GLN A 77 21.84 -8.02 10.64
N ALA A 78 21.64 -7.30 11.76
CA ALA A 78 20.31 -6.99 12.26
C ALA A 78 19.51 -6.12 11.26
N SER A 79 20.12 -5.05 10.71
CA SER A 79 19.48 -4.22 9.69
C SER A 79 19.11 -5.01 8.44
N ILE A 80 19.98 -5.90 7.96
CA ILE A 80 19.70 -6.78 6.81
C ILE A 80 18.52 -7.71 7.10
N ALA A 81 18.47 -8.32 8.30
CA ALA A 81 17.36 -9.18 8.70
C ALA A 81 16.03 -8.40 8.74
N THR A 82 16.03 -7.19 9.31
CA THR A 82 14.85 -6.31 9.33
C THR A 82 14.38 -5.95 7.92
N LEU A 83 15.29 -5.51 7.04
CA LEU A 83 14.96 -5.17 5.65
C LEU A 83 14.42 -6.38 4.89
N SER A 84 15.00 -7.56 5.11
CA SER A 84 14.53 -8.81 4.49
C SER A 84 13.10 -9.14 4.90
N GLY A 85 12.78 -9.00 6.19
CA GLY A 85 11.42 -9.20 6.71
C GLY A 85 10.42 -8.18 6.14
N GLN A 86 10.83 -6.91 6.00
CA GLN A 86 9.99 -5.87 5.38
C GLN A 86 9.74 -6.14 3.89
N ILE A 87 10.76 -6.58 3.16
CA ILE A 87 10.62 -6.97 1.75
C ILE A 87 9.64 -8.14 1.61
N GLN A 88 9.76 -9.15 2.46
CA GLN A 88 8.84 -10.28 2.48
C GLN A 88 7.40 -9.81 2.74
N ALA A 89 7.17 -9.02 3.81
CA ALA A 89 5.85 -8.51 4.14
C ALA A 89 5.23 -7.68 2.99
N ALA A 90 5.99 -6.77 2.40
CA ALA A 90 5.56 -5.96 1.27
C ALA A 90 5.25 -6.82 0.03
N THR A 91 6.05 -7.85 -0.22
CA THR A 91 5.83 -8.80 -1.32
C THR A 91 4.54 -9.60 -1.13
N GLN A 92 4.21 -10.00 0.11
CA GLN A 92 2.95 -10.66 0.42
C GLN A 92 1.75 -9.73 0.18
N GLN A 93 1.84 -8.47 0.60
CA GLN A 93 0.81 -7.46 0.33
C GLN A 93 0.63 -7.24 -1.18
N LEU A 94 1.73 -7.20 -1.94
CA LEU A 94 1.68 -7.08 -3.39
C LEU A 94 0.99 -8.29 -4.03
N LEU A 95 1.32 -9.51 -3.58
CA LEU A 95 0.69 -10.72 -4.06
C LEU A 95 -0.82 -10.72 -3.78
N GLU A 96 -1.23 -10.35 -2.56
CA GLU A 96 -2.65 -10.24 -2.18
C GLU A 96 -3.40 -9.21 -3.03
N ALA A 97 -2.79 -8.05 -3.27
CA ALA A 97 -3.38 -7.02 -4.12
C ALA A 97 -3.56 -7.49 -5.58
N LEU A 98 -2.57 -8.20 -6.11
CA LEU A 98 -2.61 -8.80 -7.44
C LEU A 98 -3.66 -9.92 -7.54
N THR A 99 -3.76 -10.81 -6.54
CA THR A 99 -4.77 -11.88 -6.54
C THR A 99 -6.18 -11.32 -6.42
N LYS A 100 -6.40 -10.28 -5.61
CA LYS A 100 -7.70 -9.59 -5.51
C LYS A 100 -8.09 -8.94 -6.84
N THR A 101 -7.16 -8.23 -7.48
CA THR A 101 -7.39 -7.56 -8.76
C THR A 101 -7.62 -8.57 -9.90
N GLY A 102 -6.82 -9.62 -9.97
CA GLY A 102 -6.96 -10.70 -10.96
C GLY A 102 -8.20 -11.58 -10.72
N GLY A 103 -8.56 -11.83 -9.46
CA GLY A 103 -9.71 -12.63 -9.06
C GLY A 103 -11.06 -11.93 -9.26
N SER A 104 -11.12 -10.61 -9.03
CA SER A 104 -12.33 -9.81 -9.33
C SER A 104 -12.68 -9.77 -10.82
N SER A 105 -11.68 -9.93 -11.70
CA SER A 105 -11.87 -9.92 -13.16
C SER A 105 -12.39 -11.26 -13.72
N ALA A 106 -12.13 -12.38 -13.01
CA ALA A 106 -12.56 -13.71 -13.44
C ALA A 106 -13.95 -14.12 -12.91
N GLY A 107 -14.44 -13.52 -11.82
CA GLY A 107 -15.73 -13.90 -11.19
C GLY A 107 -16.95 -13.06 -11.59
N GLY A 108 -16.75 -11.86 -12.15
CA GLY A 108 -17.85 -10.91 -12.44
C GLY A 108 -18.70 -11.21 -13.67
N MET A 109 -18.23 -12.07 -14.58
CA MET A 109 -18.95 -12.37 -15.83
C MET A 109 -19.92 -13.56 -15.75
N ILE A 110 -20.01 -14.27 -14.61
CA ILE A 110 -20.95 -15.40 -14.43
C ILE A 110 -22.21 -14.99 -13.63
N ALA A 111 -22.21 -13.83 -12.96
CA ALA A 111 -23.30 -13.44 -12.07
C ALA A 111 -24.45 -12.62 -12.72
N THR A 112 -24.45 -12.42 -14.04
CA THR A 112 -25.54 -11.68 -14.76
C THR A 112 -26.13 -12.45 -15.93
N GLN A 113 -26.03 -13.79 -15.91
CA GLN A 113 -26.73 -14.64 -16.87
C GLN A 113 -27.06 -16.01 -16.24
N ALA A 114 -27.95 -16.00 -15.25
CA ALA A 114 -28.69 -17.18 -14.79
C ALA A 114 -30.03 -16.72 -14.18
#